data_AF-A0A5K1IJU7-F1
#
_entry.id   AF-A0A5K1IJU7-F1
#
_cell.length_a   1.000
_cell.length_b   1.000
_cell.length_c   1.000
_cell.angle_alpha   90.00
_cell.angle_beta   90.00
_cell.angle_gamma   90.00
#
_symmetry.space_group_name_H-M   'P 1'
#
loop_
_entity.id
_entity.type
_entity.pdbx_description
1 polymer ?
#
loop_
_entity_poly.entity_id
_entity_poly.type
_entity_poly.pdbx_seq_one_letter_code
_entity_poly.pdbx_strand_id
1 'polypeptide(L)'
;MKSHLPKVAKRAIIFIDELDRCRPEFAIKVLEQTKTLFQQESIIVVYSTGITQLAHSLQGVYGPRFEGRKYLERFYDKRLELNPIKPADYLLYKGINTMDGYTFMDITVDLLSYKHASLRACNRLIDSITSLSGYITNHWEHFGDGRVQHFPDQGLLPVINILAYYDPLAWHEMKTSTDFGAVYELAKHSNRFIQYLDEVIESVWGANKDELPYKQDIENRRKRFVEDLCALIYGDDDRDPRVKELGNCELTRMSFNQQLYQRLTPPS
;
A
#
# COMPACT_ATOMS: atom_id res chain seq x y z
N MET A 1 38.34 -14.29 -23.19
CA MET A 1 37.70 -13.58 -22.06
C MET A 1 38.78 -12.90 -21.23
N LYS A 2 38.90 -11.57 -21.27
CA LYS A 2 39.75 -10.82 -20.34
C LYS A 2 38.93 -10.55 -19.08
N SER A 3 39.30 -11.16 -17.95
CA SER A 3 38.69 -10.87 -16.65
C SER A 3 39.14 -9.47 -16.20
N HIS A 4 38.20 -8.52 -16.11
CA HIS A 4 38.45 -7.16 -15.60
C HIS A 4 38.66 -7.10 -14.07
N LEU A 5 38.83 -8.25 -13.41
CA LEU A 5 39.11 -8.32 -11.98
C LEU A 5 40.62 -8.22 -11.75
N PRO A 6 41.11 -7.28 -10.93
CA PRO A 6 42.52 -7.21 -10.59
C PRO A 6 42.97 -8.51 -9.90
N LYS A 7 44.17 -9.01 -10.23
CA LYS A 7 44.74 -10.26 -9.67
C LYS A 7 44.95 -10.22 -8.15
N VAL A 8 44.94 -9.03 -7.53
CA VAL A 8 45.08 -8.82 -6.08
C VAL A 8 44.17 -7.65 -5.67
N ALA A 9 43.25 -7.89 -4.73
CA ALA A 9 42.41 -6.86 -4.13
C ALA A 9 43.13 -6.21 -2.94
N LYS A 10 43.21 -4.87 -2.90
CA LYS A 10 43.82 -4.13 -1.78
C LYS A 10 42.97 -4.12 -0.51
N ARG A 11 41.65 -4.30 -0.66
CA ARG A 11 40.68 -4.38 0.44
C ARG A 11 39.62 -5.42 0.13
N ALA A 12 39.19 -6.15 1.15
CA ALA A 12 38.05 -7.05 1.11
C ALA A 12 36.86 -6.41 1.85
N ILE A 13 35.68 -6.44 1.23
CA ILE A 13 34.44 -6.01 1.87
C ILE A 13 33.54 -7.23 2.01
N ILE A 14 33.15 -7.56 3.23
CA ILE A 14 32.34 -8.72 3.57
C ILE A 14 30.97 -8.23 4.00
N PHE A 15 29.92 -8.60 3.26
CA PHE A 15 28.54 -8.31 3.63
C PHE A 15 27.94 -9.51 4.34
N ILE A 16 27.36 -9.28 5.51
CA ILE A 16 26.62 -10.28 6.30
C ILE A 16 25.23 -9.72 6.52
N ASP A 17 24.23 -10.38 5.94
CA ASP A 17 22.84 -9.93 5.96
C ASP A 17 21.98 -10.80 6.90
N GLU A 18 20.88 -10.22 7.39
CA GLU A 18 19.82 -10.89 8.17
C GLU A 18 20.26 -11.59 9.47
N LEU A 19 21.26 -11.04 10.20
CA LEU A 19 21.73 -11.63 11.46
C LEU A 19 20.64 -11.79 12.54
N ASP A 20 19.65 -10.91 12.54
CA ASP A 20 18.49 -10.92 13.43
C ASP A 20 17.50 -12.06 13.15
N ARG A 21 17.61 -12.74 12.00
CA ARG A 21 16.83 -13.95 11.70
C ARG A 21 17.51 -15.23 12.16
N CYS A 22 18.77 -15.15 12.56
CA CYS A 22 19.50 -16.31 13.08
C CYS A 22 19.08 -16.64 14.51
N ARG A 23 19.44 -17.85 14.97
CA ARG A 23 19.40 -18.14 16.40
C ARG A 23 20.31 -17.14 17.13
N PRO A 24 19.88 -16.56 18.26
CA PRO A 24 20.63 -15.51 18.95
C PRO A 24 22.06 -15.94 19.30
N GLU A 25 22.30 -17.18 19.74
CA GLU A 25 23.67 -17.64 20.03
C GLU A 25 24.55 -17.72 18.77
N PHE A 26 23.96 -18.10 17.63
CA PHE A 26 24.67 -18.12 16.35
C PHE A 26 25.03 -16.70 15.90
N ALA A 27 24.10 -15.75 16.01
CA ALA A 27 24.34 -14.36 15.66
C ALA A 27 25.49 -13.76 16.47
N ILE A 28 25.52 -14.01 17.79
CA ILE A 28 26.64 -13.58 18.65
C ILE A 28 27.95 -14.23 18.25
N LYS A 29 27.94 -15.55 18.02
CA LYS A 29 29.14 -16.25 17.58
C LYS A 29 29.69 -15.67 16.28
N VAL A 30 28.83 -15.35 15.31
CA VAL A 30 29.26 -14.68 14.07
C VAL A 30 29.90 -13.34 14.38
N LEU A 31 29.25 -12.48 15.17
CA LEU A 31 29.76 -11.15 15.56
C LEU A 31 31.11 -11.23 16.31
N GLU A 32 31.29 -12.25 17.16
CA GLU A 32 32.55 -12.49 17.88
C GLU A 32 33.67 -12.95 16.94
N GLN A 33 33.38 -13.87 16.03
CA GLN A 33 34.38 -14.38 15.09
C GLN A 33 34.82 -13.31 14.10
N THR A 34 33.88 -12.53 13.56
CA THR A 34 34.17 -11.43 12.64
C THR A 34 34.91 -10.27 13.32
N LYS A 35 34.88 -10.17 14.66
CA LYS A 35 35.66 -9.16 15.39
C LYS A 35 37.16 -9.28 15.18
N THR A 36 37.66 -10.50 15.00
CA THR A 36 39.09 -10.72 14.69
C THR A 36 39.44 -10.24 13.28
N LEU A 37 38.52 -10.39 12.32
CA LEU A 37 38.68 -9.88 10.96
C LEU A 37 38.72 -8.35 10.92
N PHE A 38 37.99 -7.66 11.81
CA PHE A 38 37.99 -6.19 11.90
C PHE A 38 39.33 -5.57 12.25
N GLN A 39 40.21 -6.31 12.91
CA GLN A 39 41.51 -5.79 13.29
C GLN A 39 42.45 -5.64 12.08
N GLN A 40 42.08 -6.19 10.92
CA GLN A 40 42.84 -6.05 9.69
C GLN A 40 42.36 -4.82 8.90
N GLU A 41 43.23 -3.82 8.71
CA GLU A 41 42.91 -2.58 7.98
C GLU A 41 42.48 -2.79 6.51
N SER A 42 42.78 -3.96 5.96
CA SER A 42 42.38 -4.35 4.61
C SER A 42 40.99 -4.98 4.54
N ILE A 43 40.29 -5.20 5.66
CA ILE A 43 38.97 -5.84 5.71
C ILE A 43 37.93 -4.88 6.27
N ILE A 44 36.81 -4.78 5.58
CA ILE A 44 35.61 -4.07 6.05
C ILE A 44 34.48 -5.10 6.11
N VAL A 45 33.84 -5.27 7.28
CA VAL A 45 32.62 -6.09 7.38
C VAL A 45 31.43 -5.16 7.56
N VAL A 46 30.38 -5.40 6.78
CA VAL A 46 29.11 -4.66 6.83
C VAL A 46 28.03 -5.64 7.26
N TYR A 47 27.40 -5.35 8.41
CA TYR A 47 26.22 -6.07 8.86
C TYR A 47 24.97 -5.34 8.43
N SER A 48 24.04 -6.07 7.82
CA SER A 48 22.65 -5.65 7.65
C SER A 48 21.80 -6.45 8.64
N THR A 49 21.22 -5.77 9.63
CA THR A 49 20.42 -6.41 10.68
C THR A 49 19.44 -5.46 11.35
N GLY A 50 18.27 -5.97 11.73
CA GLY A 50 17.36 -5.31 12.64
C GLY A 50 17.92 -5.25 14.06
N ILE A 51 18.72 -4.22 14.38
CA ILE A 51 19.42 -4.09 15.67
C ILE A 51 18.49 -4.21 16.90
N THR A 52 17.27 -3.70 16.80
CA THR A 52 16.26 -3.80 17.87
C THR A 52 15.76 -5.24 18.02
N GLN A 53 15.50 -5.94 16.92
CA GLN A 53 15.03 -7.33 16.95
C GLN A 53 16.13 -8.25 17.48
N LEU A 54 17.38 -8.06 17.02
CA LEU A 54 18.52 -8.79 17.55
C LEU A 54 18.68 -8.54 19.05
N ALA A 55 18.64 -7.28 19.51
CA ALA A 55 18.74 -6.96 20.94
C ALA A 55 17.64 -7.62 21.78
N HIS A 56 16.39 -7.64 21.29
CA HIS A 56 15.28 -8.35 21.96
C HIS A 56 15.50 -9.86 21.99
N SER A 57 15.99 -10.46 20.90
CA SER A 57 16.29 -11.90 20.86
C SER A 57 17.36 -12.29 21.89
N LEU A 58 18.34 -11.42 22.14
CA LEU A 58 19.36 -11.63 23.17
C LEU A 58 18.79 -11.54 24.58
N GLN A 59 17.77 -10.70 24.83
CA GLN A 59 17.07 -10.69 26.12
C GLN A 59 16.35 -12.02 26.38
N GLY A 60 15.88 -12.70 25.34
CA GLY A 60 15.33 -14.05 25.44
C GLY A 60 16.36 -15.09 25.93
N VAL A 61 17.63 -14.91 25.59
CA VAL A 61 18.73 -15.83 25.97
C VAL A 61 19.37 -15.47 27.31
N TYR A 62 19.71 -14.19 27.49
CA TYR A 62 20.50 -13.70 28.63
C TYR A 62 19.63 -13.13 29.76
N GLY A 63 18.31 -13.09 29.57
CA GLY A 63 17.32 -12.63 30.54
C GLY A 63 16.80 -11.21 30.27
N PRO A 64 15.65 -10.86 30.86
CA PRO A 64 14.90 -9.64 30.53
C PRO A 64 15.61 -8.33 30.89
N ARG A 65 16.58 -8.38 31.82
CA ARG A 65 17.39 -7.22 32.22
C ARG A 65 18.66 -7.06 31.38
N PHE A 66 18.85 -7.89 30.35
CA PHE A 66 20.02 -7.81 29.50
C PHE A 66 19.95 -6.59 28.57
N GLU A 67 20.96 -5.74 28.65
CA GLU A 67 21.10 -4.54 27.82
C GLU A 67 21.65 -4.88 26.42
N GLY A 68 20.84 -5.57 25.61
CA GLY A 68 21.24 -6.12 24.31
C GLY A 68 21.78 -5.06 23.34
N ARG A 69 21.17 -3.87 23.30
CA ARG A 69 21.66 -2.77 22.44
C ARG A 69 23.08 -2.33 22.81
N LYS A 70 23.34 -2.10 24.10
CA LYS A 70 24.66 -1.70 24.61
C LYS A 70 25.70 -2.81 24.41
N TYR A 71 25.28 -4.07 24.49
CA TYR A 71 26.16 -5.19 24.19
C TYR A 71 26.56 -5.21 22.70
N LEU A 72 25.61 -4.97 21.79
CA LEU A 72 25.83 -4.99 20.35
C LEU A 72 26.75 -3.84 19.86
N GLU A 73 26.80 -2.71 20.56
CA GLU A 73 27.72 -1.59 20.27
C GLU A 73 29.19 -2.00 20.23
N ARG A 74 29.56 -3.13 20.86
CA ARG A 74 30.94 -3.63 20.90
C ARG A 74 31.42 -4.29 19.59
N PHE A 75 30.51 -4.44 18.62
CA PHE A 75 30.75 -5.19 17.37
C PHE A 75 30.69 -4.31 16.12
N TYR A 76 30.53 -2.99 16.24
CA TYR A 76 30.58 -2.08 15.10
C TYR A 76 31.25 -0.74 15.47
N ASP A 77 32.04 -0.19 14.54
CA ASP A 77 32.64 1.15 14.71
C ASP A 77 31.70 2.27 14.27
N LYS A 78 30.82 1.98 13.30
CA LYS A 78 29.88 2.92 12.71
C LYS A 78 28.53 2.24 12.51
N ARG A 79 27.47 3.01 12.75
CA ARG A 79 26.09 2.64 12.47
C ARG A 79 25.54 3.56 11.41
N LEU A 80 24.94 2.98 10.37
CA LEU A 80 24.21 3.70 9.33
C LEU A 80 22.76 3.25 9.41
N GLU A 81 21.83 4.21 9.46
CA GLU A 81 20.41 3.93 9.41
C GLU A 81 19.87 4.28 8.03
N LEU A 82 19.03 3.40 7.49
CA LEU A 82 18.32 3.66 6.25
C LEU A 82 17.05 4.44 6.60
N ASN A 83 17.01 5.70 6.16
CA ASN A 83 15.84 6.55 6.37
C ASN A 83 14.65 6.02 5.56
N PRO A 84 13.43 6.11 6.11
CA PRO A 84 12.23 5.79 5.34
C PRO A 84 12.12 6.73 4.14
N ILE A 85 11.75 6.17 2.99
CA ILE A 85 11.44 6.93 1.78
C ILE A 85 9.92 6.99 1.68
N LYS A 86 9.36 8.18 1.42
CA LYS A 86 7.92 8.33 1.25
C LYS A 86 7.47 7.58 -0.02
N PRO A 87 6.29 6.93 -0.02
CA PRO A 87 5.79 6.24 -1.20
C PRO A 87 5.74 7.14 -2.45
N ALA A 88 5.31 8.40 -2.31
CA ALA A 88 5.29 9.38 -3.40
C ALA A 88 6.68 9.56 -4.06
N ASP A 89 7.70 9.86 -3.25
CA ASP A 89 9.06 10.09 -3.72
C ASP A 89 9.62 8.85 -4.44
N TYR A 90 9.30 7.65 -3.92
CA TYR A 90 9.75 6.41 -4.52
C TYR A 90 9.05 6.10 -5.86
N LEU A 91 7.74 6.29 -5.93
CA LEU A 91 6.98 6.10 -7.17
C LEU A 91 7.43 7.09 -8.24
N LEU A 92 7.69 8.35 -7.87
CA LEU A 92 8.29 9.36 -8.74
C LEU A 92 9.65 8.94 -9.27
N TYR A 93 10.54 8.45 -8.38
CA TYR A 93 11.84 7.90 -8.79
C TYR A 93 11.70 6.73 -9.78
N LYS A 94 10.63 5.93 -9.65
CA LYS A 94 10.34 4.80 -10.56
C LYS A 94 9.66 5.23 -11.86
N GLY A 95 9.45 6.53 -12.08
CA GLY A 95 8.89 7.09 -13.31
C GLY A 95 7.37 7.22 -13.31
N ILE A 96 6.70 6.98 -12.19
CA ILE A 96 5.25 7.22 -12.06
C ILE A 96 5.05 8.68 -11.65
N ASN A 97 4.28 9.43 -12.43
CA ASN A 97 4.00 10.81 -12.07
C ASN A 97 3.05 10.89 -10.86
N THR A 98 3.57 11.37 -9.73
CA THR A 98 2.80 11.59 -8.49
C THR A 98 2.52 13.07 -8.22
N MET A 99 2.88 13.98 -9.13
CA MET A 99 2.84 15.43 -8.89
C MET A 99 1.67 16.15 -9.56
N ASP A 100 0.94 15.48 -10.47
CA ASP A 100 0.01 16.15 -11.40
C ASP A 100 -1.42 16.37 -10.86
N GLY A 101 -1.69 16.20 -9.56
CA GLY A 101 -3.04 16.43 -8.99
C GLY A 101 -4.14 15.51 -9.56
N TYR A 102 -3.74 14.38 -10.14
CA TYR A 102 -4.66 13.33 -10.55
C TYR A 102 -5.25 12.67 -9.30
N THR A 103 -6.56 12.75 -9.17
CA THR A 103 -7.27 12.24 -7.98
C THR A 103 -6.98 10.76 -7.71
N PHE A 104 -6.86 9.94 -8.77
CA PHE A 104 -6.39 8.55 -8.65
C PHE A 104 -5.04 8.41 -7.94
N MET A 105 -4.05 9.21 -8.33
CA MET A 105 -2.69 9.13 -7.79
C MET A 105 -2.62 9.70 -6.38
N ASP A 106 -3.31 10.80 -6.10
CA ASP A 106 -3.38 11.39 -4.76
C ASP A 106 -3.97 10.39 -3.75
N ILE A 107 -5.08 9.73 -4.11
CA ILE A 107 -5.70 8.69 -3.26
C ILE A 107 -4.74 7.51 -3.10
N THR A 108 -4.09 7.06 -4.18
CA THR A 108 -3.10 5.97 -4.12
C THR A 108 -1.96 6.30 -3.14
N VAL A 109 -1.40 7.50 -3.23
CA VAL A 109 -0.30 7.95 -2.35
C VAL A 109 -0.74 8.09 -0.89
N ASP A 110 -1.93 8.65 -0.64
CA ASP A 110 -2.51 8.75 0.69
C ASP A 110 -2.63 7.36 1.34
N LEU A 111 -3.22 6.41 0.63
CA LEU A 111 -3.45 5.06 1.14
C LEU A 111 -2.15 4.28 1.34
N LEU A 112 -1.18 4.41 0.43
CA LEU A 112 0.16 3.83 0.60
C LEU A 112 0.87 4.41 1.83
N SER A 113 0.72 5.71 2.06
CA SER A 113 1.32 6.39 3.21
C SER A 113 0.66 5.93 4.52
N TYR A 114 -0.68 5.83 4.54
CA TYR A 114 -1.44 5.29 5.67
C TYR A 114 -1.05 3.84 6.00
N LYS A 115 -0.86 2.98 4.98
CA LYS A 115 -0.42 1.58 5.16
C LYS A 115 1.07 1.44 5.48
N HIS A 116 1.82 2.55 5.60
CA HIS A 116 3.27 2.55 5.79
C HIS A 116 3.98 1.65 4.76
N ALA A 117 3.63 1.83 3.48
CA ALA A 117 4.07 0.96 2.41
C ALA A 117 5.60 0.85 2.34
N SER A 118 6.11 -0.39 2.35
CA SER A 118 7.52 -0.65 2.07
C SER A 118 7.84 -0.40 0.60
N LEU A 119 9.12 -0.15 0.28
CA LEU A 119 9.57 -0.07 -1.11
C LEU A 119 9.25 -1.32 -1.92
N ARG A 120 9.23 -2.50 -1.27
CA ARG A 120 8.82 -3.76 -1.88
C ARG A 120 7.33 -3.76 -2.23
N ALA A 121 6.48 -3.27 -1.33
CA ALA A 121 5.06 -3.12 -1.60
C ALA A 121 4.81 -2.14 -2.76
N CYS A 122 5.49 -1.00 -2.77
CA CYS A 122 5.44 -0.08 -3.91
C CYS A 122 5.85 -0.79 -5.21
N ASN A 123 6.96 -1.53 -5.22
CA ASN A 123 7.39 -2.26 -6.43
C ASN A 123 6.36 -3.27 -6.95
N ARG A 124 5.66 -3.99 -6.06
CA ARG A 124 4.59 -4.92 -6.45
C ARG A 124 3.36 -4.22 -7.02
N LEU A 125 3.11 -3.00 -6.58
CA LEU A 125 1.97 -2.19 -7.01
C LEU A 125 2.25 -1.33 -8.25
N ILE A 126 3.52 -1.14 -8.65
CA ILE A 126 3.91 -0.25 -9.76
C ILE A 126 3.20 -0.62 -11.07
N ASP A 127 3.21 -1.89 -11.44
CA ASP A 127 2.64 -2.33 -12.72
C ASP A 127 1.12 -2.12 -12.74
N SER A 128 0.43 -2.42 -11.63
CA SER A 128 -1.01 -2.20 -11.55
C SER A 128 -1.36 -0.73 -11.52
N ILE A 129 -0.66 0.10 -10.74
CA ILE A 129 -0.87 1.55 -10.68
C ILE A 129 -0.68 2.15 -12.08
N THR A 130 0.39 1.77 -12.77
CA THR A 130 0.72 2.28 -14.11
C THR A 130 -0.33 1.85 -15.13
N SER A 131 -0.74 0.58 -15.10
CA SER A 131 -1.74 0.05 -16.03
C SER A 131 -3.12 0.69 -15.82
N LEU A 132 -3.55 0.87 -14.57
CA LEU A 132 -4.83 1.50 -14.25
C LEU A 132 -4.81 3.00 -14.58
N SER A 133 -3.74 3.72 -14.22
CA SER A 133 -3.57 5.13 -14.58
C SER A 133 -3.55 5.34 -16.11
N GLY A 134 -2.85 4.47 -16.84
CA GLY A 134 -2.84 4.47 -18.30
C GLY A 134 -4.22 4.15 -18.89
N TYR A 135 -4.94 3.19 -18.31
CA TYR A 135 -6.31 2.88 -18.73
C TYR A 135 -7.23 4.10 -18.57
N ILE A 136 -7.23 4.74 -17.39
CA ILE A 136 -8.06 5.91 -17.10
C ILE A 136 -7.75 7.07 -18.06
N THR A 137 -6.47 7.34 -18.33
CA THR A 137 -6.06 8.41 -19.25
C THR A 137 -6.55 8.14 -20.69
N ASN A 138 -6.50 6.88 -21.13
CA ASN A 138 -6.82 6.53 -22.52
C ASN A 138 -8.32 6.30 -22.78
N HIS A 139 -9.12 6.09 -21.75
CA HIS A 139 -10.55 5.75 -21.87
C HIS A 139 -11.46 6.85 -21.37
N TRP A 140 -11.03 8.12 -21.45
CA TRP A 140 -11.78 9.28 -20.97
C TRP A 140 -13.22 9.34 -21.51
N GLU A 141 -13.42 8.86 -22.73
CA GLU A 141 -14.71 8.71 -23.43
C GLU A 141 -15.74 7.80 -22.73
N HIS A 142 -15.29 6.89 -21.86
CA HIS A 142 -16.17 6.01 -21.07
C HIS A 142 -16.66 6.63 -19.75
N PHE A 143 -16.10 7.78 -19.37
CA PHE A 143 -16.31 8.36 -18.05
C PHE A 143 -17.18 9.63 -18.06
N GLY A 144 -17.78 9.94 -19.20
CA GLY A 144 -18.62 11.12 -19.47
C GLY A 144 -18.04 12.46 -18.98
N ASP A 145 -18.86 13.49 -18.86
CA ASP A 145 -18.39 14.89 -18.75
C ASP A 145 -18.46 15.45 -17.31
N GLY A 146 -18.77 14.59 -16.33
CA GLY A 146 -19.09 14.99 -14.97
C GLY A 146 -18.23 14.31 -13.90
N ARG A 147 -17.84 15.06 -12.86
CA ARG A 147 -17.10 14.53 -11.69
C ARG A 147 -17.74 13.29 -11.06
N VAL A 148 -19.07 13.18 -11.09
CA VAL A 148 -19.80 12.00 -10.62
C VAL A 148 -19.44 10.75 -11.41
N GLN A 149 -19.47 10.83 -12.74
CA GLN A 149 -19.24 9.69 -13.63
C GLN A 149 -17.79 9.20 -13.58
N HIS A 150 -16.83 10.09 -13.29
CA HIS A 150 -15.43 9.72 -13.07
C HIS A 150 -15.14 9.06 -11.72
N PHE A 151 -16.05 9.12 -10.74
CA PHE A 151 -15.78 8.69 -9.37
C PHE A 151 -15.40 7.22 -9.21
N PRO A 152 -16.01 6.24 -9.92
CA PRO A 152 -15.61 4.84 -9.80
C PRO A 152 -14.13 4.68 -10.16
N ASP A 153 -13.70 5.27 -11.28
CA ASP A 153 -12.36 5.02 -11.82
C ASP A 153 -11.29 5.92 -11.20
N GLN A 154 -11.61 7.16 -10.85
CA GLN A 154 -10.67 8.09 -10.21
C GLN A 154 -10.65 7.94 -8.68
N GLY A 155 -11.77 7.58 -8.06
CA GLY A 155 -11.95 7.53 -6.62
C GLY A 155 -11.90 6.12 -6.05
N LEU A 156 -12.73 5.21 -6.55
CA LEU A 156 -12.90 3.88 -5.98
C LEU A 156 -11.82 2.87 -6.43
N LEU A 157 -11.45 2.91 -7.71
CA LEU A 157 -10.45 2.02 -8.29
C LEU A 157 -9.07 2.02 -7.58
N PRO A 158 -8.47 3.17 -7.17
CA PRO A 158 -7.23 3.14 -6.39
C PRO A 158 -7.42 2.50 -5.02
N VAL A 159 -8.59 2.70 -4.37
CA VAL A 159 -8.92 2.03 -3.11
C VAL A 159 -8.94 0.51 -3.30
N ILE A 160 -9.65 0.03 -4.32
CA ILE A 160 -9.76 -1.41 -4.61
C ILE A 160 -8.38 -2.00 -4.95
N ASN A 161 -7.55 -1.29 -5.71
CA ASN A 161 -6.21 -1.74 -6.05
C ASN A 161 -5.32 -1.92 -4.81
N ILE A 162 -5.35 -0.95 -3.88
CA ILE A 162 -4.61 -1.03 -2.62
C ILE A 162 -5.20 -2.11 -1.70
N LEU A 163 -6.53 -2.23 -1.63
CA LEU A 163 -7.21 -3.27 -0.86
C LEU A 163 -6.78 -4.67 -1.31
N ALA A 164 -6.74 -4.91 -2.62
CA ALA A 164 -6.34 -6.20 -3.19
C ALA A 164 -4.95 -6.66 -2.73
N TYR A 165 -4.03 -5.73 -2.48
CA TYR A 165 -2.68 -6.04 -2.01
C TYR A 165 -2.60 -6.24 -0.49
N TYR A 166 -3.23 -5.35 0.29
CA TYR A 166 -3.09 -5.34 1.75
C TYR A 166 -4.09 -6.23 2.49
N ASP A 167 -5.25 -6.49 1.90
CA ASP A 167 -6.28 -7.35 2.46
C ASP A 167 -6.94 -8.21 1.35
N PRO A 168 -6.27 -9.29 0.91
CA PRO A 168 -6.79 -10.16 -0.13
C PRO A 168 -8.11 -10.86 0.23
N LEU A 169 -8.38 -11.06 1.53
CA LEU A 169 -9.62 -11.68 1.99
C LEU A 169 -10.80 -10.72 1.81
N ALA A 170 -10.67 -9.49 2.34
CA ALA A 170 -11.69 -8.46 2.16
C ALA A 170 -11.93 -8.12 0.68
N TRP A 171 -10.87 -8.13 -0.13
CA TRP A 171 -10.99 -7.95 -1.57
C TRP A 171 -11.79 -9.09 -2.24
N HIS A 172 -11.61 -10.33 -1.80
CA HIS A 172 -12.38 -11.47 -2.30
C HIS A 172 -13.85 -11.43 -1.85
N GLU A 173 -14.11 -11.05 -0.60
CA GLU A 173 -15.47 -10.86 -0.07
C GLU A 173 -16.22 -9.77 -0.85
N MET A 174 -15.55 -8.66 -1.17
CA MET A 174 -16.08 -7.61 -2.06
C MET A 174 -16.39 -8.17 -3.44
N LYS A 175 -15.47 -8.90 -4.08
CA LYS A 175 -15.70 -9.46 -5.42
C LYS A 175 -16.85 -10.47 -5.50
N THR A 176 -17.13 -11.14 -4.40
CA THR A 176 -18.23 -12.13 -4.29
C THR A 176 -19.54 -11.52 -3.81
N SER A 177 -19.59 -10.18 -3.66
CA SER A 177 -20.75 -9.45 -3.13
C SER A 177 -21.18 -9.91 -1.74
N THR A 178 -20.22 -10.36 -0.92
CA THR A 178 -20.47 -10.83 0.45
C THR A 178 -20.41 -9.66 1.44
N ASP A 179 -19.35 -8.85 1.38
CA ASP A 179 -19.18 -7.66 2.21
C ASP A 179 -18.43 -6.56 1.43
N PHE A 180 -18.86 -5.32 1.58
CA PHE A 180 -18.24 -4.14 0.97
C PHE A 180 -17.66 -3.17 2.01
N GLY A 181 -17.87 -3.41 3.30
CA GLY A 181 -17.51 -2.48 4.36
C GLY A 181 -16.01 -2.13 4.38
N ALA A 182 -15.15 -3.12 4.11
CA ALA A 182 -13.71 -2.94 4.06
C ALA A 182 -13.23 -1.89 3.04
N VAL A 183 -14.00 -1.65 1.98
CA VAL A 183 -13.66 -0.66 0.95
C VAL A 183 -13.68 0.74 1.54
N TYR A 184 -14.77 1.13 2.21
CA TYR A 184 -14.85 2.45 2.85
C TYR A 184 -13.91 2.55 4.06
N GLU A 185 -13.77 1.47 4.85
CA GLU A 185 -12.84 1.45 5.99
C GLU A 185 -11.39 1.73 5.57
N LEU A 186 -10.98 1.26 4.39
CA LEU A 186 -9.70 1.64 3.81
C LEU A 186 -9.74 3.08 3.26
N ALA A 187 -10.75 3.40 2.45
CA ALA A 187 -10.82 4.64 1.68
C ALA A 187 -10.84 5.89 2.56
N LYS A 188 -11.47 5.82 3.75
CA LYS A 188 -11.60 6.97 4.67
C LYS A 188 -10.27 7.53 5.18
N HIS A 189 -9.17 6.80 4.97
CA HIS A 189 -7.82 7.25 5.29
C HIS A 189 -7.18 8.13 4.22
N SER A 190 -7.84 8.35 3.07
CA SER A 190 -7.45 9.39 2.11
C SER A 190 -8.33 10.61 2.24
N ASN A 191 -7.71 11.76 2.54
CA ASN A 191 -8.42 13.04 2.60
C ASN A 191 -8.95 13.42 1.21
N ARG A 192 -8.19 13.12 0.15
CA ARG A 192 -8.62 13.36 -1.22
C ARG A 192 -9.85 12.53 -1.58
N PHE A 193 -9.88 11.25 -1.17
CA PHE A 193 -11.05 10.40 -1.39
C PHE A 193 -12.29 10.94 -0.67
N ILE A 194 -12.17 11.33 0.60
CA ILE A 194 -13.31 11.87 1.38
C ILE A 194 -13.86 13.15 0.76
N GLN A 195 -12.99 14.09 0.35
CA GLN A 195 -13.42 15.32 -0.32
C GLN A 195 -14.17 15.00 -1.62
N TYR A 196 -13.63 14.10 -2.44
CA TYR A 196 -14.25 13.73 -3.70
C TYR A 196 -15.59 13.00 -3.48
N LEU A 197 -15.65 12.10 -2.50
CA LEU A 197 -16.88 11.40 -2.12
C LEU A 197 -17.97 12.37 -1.67
N ASP A 198 -17.64 13.37 -0.84
CA ASP A 198 -18.61 14.38 -0.39
C ASP A 198 -19.15 15.21 -1.54
N GLU A 199 -18.29 15.62 -2.48
CA GLU A 199 -18.70 16.35 -3.69
C GLU A 199 -19.67 15.52 -4.54
N VAL A 200 -19.38 14.23 -4.71
CA VAL A 200 -20.23 13.31 -5.48
C VAL A 200 -21.55 13.06 -4.77
N ILE A 201 -21.54 12.79 -3.46
CA ILE A 201 -22.78 12.63 -2.67
C ILE A 201 -23.64 13.90 -2.76
N GLU A 202 -23.04 15.08 -2.70
CA GLU A 202 -23.76 16.35 -2.84
C GLU A 202 -24.35 16.51 -4.24
N SER A 203 -23.61 16.16 -5.29
CA SER A 203 -24.10 16.25 -6.66
C SER A 203 -25.27 15.30 -6.92
N VAL A 204 -25.18 14.06 -6.45
CA VAL A 204 -26.15 13.00 -6.77
C VAL A 204 -27.38 13.06 -5.83
N TRP A 205 -27.19 13.44 -4.57
CA TRP A 205 -28.23 13.38 -3.54
C TRP A 205 -28.45 14.64 -2.72
N GLY A 206 -27.79 15.75 -3.04
CA GLY A 206 -27.80 16.97 -2.22
C GLY A 206 -29.18 17.48 -1.84
N ALA A 207 -30.11 17.46 -2.79
CA ALA A 207 -31.50 17.87 -2.57
C ALA A 207 -32.30 16.90 -1.69
N ASN A 208 -31.90 15.62 -1.62
CA ASN A 208 -32.63 14.53 -0.97
C ASN A 208 -31.83 13.90 0.20
N LYS A 209 -30.86 14.61 0.77
CA LYS A 209 -29.98 14.13 1.86
C LYS A 209 -30.74 13.69 3.13
N ASP A 210 -31.96 14.20 3.31
CA ASP A 210 -32.83 13.89 4.45
C ASP A 210 -33.79 12.71 4.19
N GLU A 211 -33.70 12.08 3.01
CA GLU A 211 -34.47 10.91 2.62
C GLU A 211 -33.67 9.60 2.81
N LEU A 212 -34.38 8.49 3.03
CA LEU A 212 -33.76 7.16 3.04
C LEU A 212 -33.27 6.79 1.62
N PRO A 213 -32.17 6.04 1.46
CA PRO A 213 -31.35 5.39 2.50
C PRO A 213 -30.26 6.30 3.12
N TYR A 214 -30.11 7.54 2.68
CA TYR A 214 -28.98 8.42 3.05
C TYR A 214 -29.23 9.37 4.22
N LYS A 215 -30.42 9.35 4.83
CA LYS A 215 -30.74 10.00 6.10
C LYS A 215 -30.02 9.31 7.28
N GLN A 216 -28.71 9.49 7.32
CA GLN A 216 -27.79 8.94 8.31
C GLN A 216 -26.78 10.03 8.70
N ASP A 217 -25.98 9.79 9.74
CA ASP A 217 -24.82 10.64 10.01
C ASP A 217 -23.81 10.58 8.83
N ILE A 218 -22.88 11.54 8.82
CA ILE A 218 -21.96 11.74 7.70
C ILE A 218 -21.12 10.48 7.43
N GLU A 219 -20.66 9.77 8.47
CA GLU A 219 -19.80 8.60 8.29
C GLU A 219 -20.58 7.43 7.72
N ASN A 220 -21.75 7.13 8.29
CA ASN A 220 -22.61 6.06 7.80
C ASN A 220 -23.17 6.34 6.40
N ARG A 221 -23.47 7.61 6.07
CA ARG A 221 -23.88 8.01 4.72
C ARG A 221 -22.79 7.73 3.69
N ARG A 222 -21.55 8.14 3.98
CA ARG A 222 -20.40 7.90 3.10
C ARG A 222 -20.14 6.42 2.91
N LYS A 223 -20.17 5.64 4.01
CA LYS A 223 -20.05 4.19 3.98
C LYS A 223 -21.12 3.57 3.09
N ARG A 224 -22.39 3.93 3.32
CA ARG A 224 -23.52 3.41 2.56
C ARG A 224 -23.38 3.70 1.07
N PHE A 225 -22.99 4.92 0.69
CA PHE A 225 -22.76 5.29 -0.71
C PHE A 225 -21.70 4.40 -1.37
N VAL A 226 -20.58 4.16 -0.70
CA VAL A 226 -19.52 3.28 -1.21
C VAL A 226 -20.00 1.84 -1.34
N GLU A 227 -20.76 1.33 -0.38
CA GLU A 227 -21.34 -0.02 -0.44
C GLU A 227 -22.35 -0.16 -1.58
N ASP A 228 -23.20 0.83 -1.79
CA ASP A 228 -24.16 0.90 -2.90
C ASP A 228 -23.44 0.88 -4.25
N LEU A 229 -22.37 1.69 -4.40
CA LEU A 229 -21.57 1.70 -5.62
C LEU A 229 -20.85 0.37 -5.85
N CYS A 230 -20.30 -0.26 -4.80
CA CYS A 230 -19.70 -1.59 -4.91
C CYS A 230 -20.74 -2.64 -5.31
N ALA A 231 -21.96 -2.57 -4.77
CA ALA A 231 -23.07 -3.45 -5.13
C ALA A 231 -23.45 -3.30 -6.62
N LEU A 232 -23.46 -2.07 -7.15
CA LEU A 232 -23.71 -1.82 -8.57
C LEU A 232 -22.60 -2.39 -9.47
N ILE A 233 -21.34 -2.33 -9.03
CA ILE A 233 -20.19 -2.79 -9.82
C ILE A 233 -20.06 -4.32 -9.81
N TYR A 234 -20.24 -4.95 -8.64
CA TYR A 234 -19.92 -6.36 -8.40
C TYR A 234 -21.15 -7.26 -8.18
N GLY A 235 -22.33 -6.68 -7.97
CA GLY A 235 -23.57 -7.44 -7.81
C GLY A 235 -24.07 -8.02 -9.13
N ASP A 236 -24.84 -9.10 -9.03
CA ASP A 236 -25.73 -9.55 -10.10
C ASP A 236 -26.98 -8.65 -10.09
N ASP A 237 -27.23 -7.96 -11.21
CA ASP A 237 -28.35 -7.04 -11.40
C ASP A 237 -29.67 -7.64 -10.86
N ASP A 238 -30.42 -6.83 -10.11
CA ASP A 238 -31.75 -7.07 -9.53
C ASP A 238 -31.92 -7.93 -8.26
N ARG A 239 -30.85 -8.43 -7.60
CA ARG A 239 -31.04 -9.18 -6.32
C ARG A 239 -30.60 -8.46 -5.05
N ASP A 240 -29.61 -7.57 -5.12
CA ASP A 240 -29.13 -6.88 -3.91
C ASP A 240 -30.19 -5.87 -3.42
N PRO A 241 -30.65 -5.94 -2.16
CA PRO A 241 -31.63 -5.00 -1.62
C PRO A 241 -31.14 -3.54 -1.69
N ARG A 242 -29.82 -3.31 -1.61
CA ARG A 242 -29.21 -1.98 -1.74
C ARG A 242 -29.49 -1.36 -3.10
N VAL A 243 -29.31 -2.13 -4.17
CA VAL A 243 -29.55 -1.68 -5.55
C VAL A 243 -31.04 -1.41 -5.78
N LYS A 244 -31.93 -2.23 -5.21
CA LYS A 244 -33.39 -2.02 -5.30
C LYS A 244 -33.84 -0.72 -4.63
N GLU A 245 -33.26 -0.38 -3.48
CA GLU A 245 -33.56 0.84 -2.74
C GLU A 245 -33.16 2.12 -3.50
N LEU A 246 -32.16 2.04 -4.39
CA LEU A 246 -31.66 3.19 -5.16
C LEU A 246 -32.60 3.63 -6.30
N GLY A 247 -33.44 2.73 -6.83
CA GLY A 247 -34.37 3.03 -7.92
C GLY A 247 -33.72 3.70 -9.14
N ASN A 248 -34.34 4.76 -9.68
CA ASN A 248 -33.90 5.50 -10.87
C ASN A 248 -32.98 6.71 -10.55
N CYS A 249 -32.15 6.61 -9.52
CA CYS A 249 -31.22 7.68 -9.16
C CYS A 249 -30.10 7.89 -10.21
N GLU A 250 -29.34 8.98 -10.09
CA GLU A 250 -28.22 9.25 -11.01
C GLU A 250 -27.06 8.26 -10.82
N LEU A 251 -26.91 7.66 -9.63
CA LEU A 251 -25.94 6.58 -9.35
C LEU A 251 -26.15 5.35 -10.25
N THR A 252 -27.40 4.94 -10.49
CA THR A 252 -27.71 3.80 -11.39
C THR A 252 -27.50 4.13 -12.87
N ARG A 253 -27.21 5.40 -13.19
CA ARG A 253 -26.92 5.88 -14.56
C ARG A 253 -25.43 6.10 -14.80
N MET A 254 -24.58 5.87 -13.80
CA MET A 254 -23.13 5.97 -13.95
C MET A 254 -22.62 4.87 -14.87
N SER A 255 -21.92 5.25 -15.94
CA SER A 255 -21.24 4.29 -16.80
C SER A 255 -19.88 3.93 -16.21
N PHE A 256 -19.67 2.65 -15.92
CA PHE A 256 -18.37 2.13 -15.51
C PHE A 256 -18.03 0.87 -16.32
N ASN A 257 -16.74 0.65 -16.58
CA ASN A 257 -16.31 -0.53 -17.33
C ASN A 257 -16.34 -1.77 -16.43
N GLN A 258 -17.46 -2.47 -16.41
CA GLN A 258 -17.64 -3.68 -15.60
C GLN A 258 -16.58 -4.76 -15.88
N GLN A 259 -16.10 -4.87 -17.13
CA GLN A 259 -15.04 -5.83 -17.48
C GLN A 259 -13.71 -5.49 -16.81
N LEU A 260 -13.39 -4.20 -16.61
CA LEU A 260 -12.20 -3.78 -15.87
C LEU A 260 -12.27 -4.31 -14.43
N TYR A 261 -13.37 -4.00 -13.72
CA TYR A 261 -13.54 -4.39 -12.31
C TYR A 261 -13.57 -5.91 -12.12
N GLN A 262 -14.17 -6.66 -13.04
CA GLN A 262 -14.17 -8.12 -13.04
C GLN A 262 -12.75 -8.70 -13.24
N ARG A 263 -11.94 -8.08 -14.11
CA ARG A 263 -10.59 -8.55 -14.47
C ARG A 263 -9.48 -8.06 -13.54
N LEU A 264 -9.76 -7.10 -12.65
CA LEU A 264 -8.80 -6.68 -11.62
C LEU A 264 -8.30 -7.92 -10.87
N THR A 265 -7.00 -8.13 -10.82
CA THR A 265 -6.38 -9.16 -9.98
C THR A 265 -5.51 -8.49 -8.93
N PRO A 266 -5.28 -9.15 -7.79
CA PRO A 266 -4.30 -8.66 -6.83
C PRO A 266 -2.95 -8.46 -7.54
N PRO A 267 -2.21 -7.41 -7.21
CA PRO A 267 -0.86 -7.21 -7.74
C PRO A 267 0.03 -8.37 -7.28
N SER A 268 0.76 -8.97 -8.22
CA SER A 268 1.69 -10.09 -8.00
C SER A 268 3.00 -9.69 -7.31
#